data_AF-A0A0M9E8W0-F1
#
_entry.id   AF-A0A0M9E8W0-F1
#
_cell.length_a   1.000
_cell.length_b   1.000
_cell.length_c   1.000
_cell.angle_alpha   90.00
_cell.angle_beta   90.00
_cell.angle_gamma   90.00
#
_symmetry.space_group_name_H-M   'P 1'
#
loop_
_entity.id
_entity.type
_entity.pdbx_description
1 polymer ?
#
loop_
_entity_poly.entity_id
_entity_poly.type
_entity_poly.pdbx_seq_one_letter_code
_entity_poly.pdbx_strand_id
1 'polypeptide(L)'
;MDGLTAAKLIRSKETAGQHVPIIALTALAADNDKDDCLSAGMDAHLPKPVDPHDMLMVIEQYLKAPKHQNTISTPEIRLMPGKRFDIDELKKKYDNDMVVICKKLNQFKEHGEVLLNHIETTVSDGNDLLLGKYVHKLMNIASEAGARKISDNAFRCKLALRKEDINKANQMISKMKEEYELFVSEIQYI
;
A
#
# COMPACT_ATOMS: atom_id res chain seq x y z
N MET A 1 1.40 26.26 -0.33
CA MET A 1 2.25 25.79 -1.46
C MET A 1 2.05 24.29 -1.56
N ASP A 2 1.65 23.79 -2.72
CA ASP A 2 1.43 22.36 -2.96
C ASP A 2 2.66 21.69 -3.60
N GLY A 3 2.58 20.37 -3.81
CA GLY A 3 3.68 19.58 -4.38
C GLY A 3 4.00 19.93 -5.84
N LEU A 4 3.00 20.27 -6.66
CA LEU A 4 3.21 20.65 -8.06
C LEU A 4 3.96 21.99 -8.17
N THR A 5 3.57 22.96 -7.36
CA THR A 5 4.23 24.26 -7.25
C THR A 5 5.67 24.09 -6.73
N ALA A 6 5.86 23.23 -5.74
CA ALA A 6 7.19 22.92 -5.21
C ALA A 6 8.11 22.30 -6.28
N ALA A 7 7.62 21.34 -7.08
CA ALA A 7 8.39 20.74 -8.16
C ALA A 7 8.81 21.76 -9.21
N LYS A 8 7.88 22.63 -9.66
CA LYS A 8 8.19 23.72 -10.60
C LYS A 8 9.26 24.66 -10.06
N LEU A 9 9.18 25.01 -8.76
CA LEU A 9 10.19 25.85 -8.10
C LEU A 9 11.56 25.16 -8.03
N ILE A 10 11.60 23.87 -7.70
CA ILE A 10 12.85 23.09 -7.70
C ILE A 10 13.47 23.10 -9.10
N ARG A 11 12.68 22.79 -10.14
CA ARG A 11 13.14 22.81 -11.55
C ARG A 11 13.65 24.18 -11.99
N SER A 12 12.99 25.26 -11.57
CA SER A 12 13.44 26.63 -11.89
C SER A 12 14.81 27.00 -11.29
N LYS A 13 15.26 26.28 -10.26
CA LYS A 13 16.54 26.46 -9.59
C LYS A 13 17.62 25.48 -10.07
N GLU A 14 17.27 24.54 -10.94
CA GLU A 14 18.25 23.60 -11.49
C GLU A 14 19.19 24.31 -12.46
N THR A 15 20.47 23.95 -12.38
CA THR A 15 21.52 24.44 -13.27
C THR A 15 22.01 23.29 -14.13
N ALA A 16 22.67 23.60 -15.25
CA ALA A 16 23.15 22.60 -16.19
C ALA A 16 24.01 21.53 -15.47
N GLY A 17 23.59 20.26 -15.56
CA GLY A 17 24.26 19.13 -14.91
C GLY A 17 23.81 18.82 -13.48
N GLN A 18 22.95 19.65 -12.87
CA GLN A 18 22.34 19.39 -11.57
C GLN A 18 20.85 19.09 -11.74
N HIS A 19 20.51 17.81 -11.63
CA HIS A 19 19.13 17.34 -11.67
C HIS A 19 18.84 16.56 -10.41
N VAL A 20 17.87 17.02 -9.62
CA VAL A 20 17.44 16.37 -8.38
C VAL A 20 16.23 15.50 -8.69
N PRO A 21 16.28 14.18 -8.47
CA PRO A 21 15.12 13.31 -8.66
C PRO A 21 13.95 13.72 -7.74
N ILE A 22 12.75 13.93 -8.30
CA ILE A 22 11.52 14.25 -7.59
C ILE A 22 10.51 13.14 -7.82
N ILE A 23 10.13 12.43 -6.75
CA ILE A 23 9.16 11.33 -6.79
C ILE A 23 7.84 11.80 -6.14
N ALA A 24 6.75 11.79 -6.90
CA ALA A 24 5.43 12.13 -6.40
C ALA A 24 4.84 11.00 -5.57
N LEU A 25 4.30 11.30 -4.37
CA LEU A 25 3.52 10.36 -3.58
C LEU A 25 2.04 10.78 -3.58
N THR A 26 1.19 10.09 -4.35
CA THR A 26 -0.19 10.55 -4.61
C THR A 26 -1.24 9.72 -3.84
N ALA A 27 -2.23 10.36 -3.22
CA ALA A 27 -3.32 9.62 -2.54
C ALA A 27 -4.35 9.03 -3.51
N LEU A 28 -4.41 9.59 -4.72
CA LEU A 28 -5.23 9.14 -5.83
C LEU A 28 -4.31 8.72 -6.97
N ALA A 29 -4.66 7.60 -7.57
CA ALA A 29 -3.95 7.02 -8.69
C ALA A 29 -4.84 7.18 -9.93
N ALA A 30 -5.41 8.37 -10.12
CA ALA A 30 -6.06 8.71 -11.39
C ALA A 30 -4.96 8.99 -12.42
N ASP A 31 -5.17 8.67 -13.69
CA ASP A 31 -4.18 8.94 -14.74
C ASP A 31 -3.86 10.45 -14.83
N ASN A 32 -4.85 11.31 -14.56
CA ASN A 32 -4.66 12.76 -14.51
C ASN A 32 -3.64 13.21 -13.45
N ASP A 33 -3.58 12.56 -12.28
CA ASP A 33 -2.63 12.93 -11.23
C ASP A 33 -1.19 12.68 -11.65
N LYS A 34 -0.98 11.64 -12.47
CA LYS A 34 0.34 11.28 -13.00
C LYS A 34 0.79 12.30 -14.05
N ASP A 35 -0.11 12.65 -14.96
CA ASP A 35 0.19 13.59 -16.04
C ASP A 35 0.48 15.00 -15.50
N ASP A 36 -0.25 15.43 -14.46
CA ASP A 36 0.00 16.69 -13.77
C ASP A 36 1.36 16.70 -13.06
N CYS A 37 1.73 15.60 -12.40
CA CYS A 37 3.05 15.46 -11.75
C CYS A 37 4.19 15.50 -12.75
N LEU A 38 4.08 14.78 -13.87
CA LEU A 38 5.07 14.78 -14.94
C LEU A 38 5.18 16.16 -15.59
N SER A 39 4.05 16.83 -15.83
CA SER A 39 4.01 18.18 -16.41
C SER A 39 4.60 19.25 -15.47
N ALA A 40 4.52 19.03 -14.15
CA ALA A 40 5.22 19.86 -13.16
C ALA A 40 6.73 19.58 -13.08
N GLY A 41 7.22 18.60 -13.84
CA GLY A 41 8.62 18.22 -13.94
C GLY A 41 9.05 17.16 -12.94
N MET A 42 8.16 16.39 -12.32
CA MET A 42 8.55 15.26 -11.46
C MET A 42 9.00 14.06 -12.30
N ASP A 43 9.85 13.19 -11.74
CA ASP A 43 10.49 12.10 -12.48
C ASP A 43 9.75 10.77 -12.36
N ALA A 44 9.10 10.55 -11.22
CA ALA A 44 8.34 9.33 -10.95
C ALA A 44 7.10 9.62 -10.09
N HIS A 45 6.18 8.66 -10.07
CA HIS A 45 4.99 8.69 -9.21
C HIS A 45 4.84 7.35 -8.51
N LEU A 46 4.43 7.38 -7.25
CA LEU A 46 4.04 6.22 -6.46
C LEU A 46 2.72 6.54 -5.73
N PRO A 47 1.73 5.64 -5.77
CA PRO A 47 0.50 5.81 -5.03
C PRO A 47 0.74 5.65 -3.52
N LYS A 48 -0.09 6.30 -2.71
CA LYS A 48 -0.19 6.11 -1.27
C LYS A 48 -1.29 5.09 -0.93
N PRO A 49 -1.11 4.26 0.12
CA PRO A 49 0.12 4.12 0.90
C PRO A 49 1.24 3.54 0.04
N VAL A 50 2.48 4.01 0.26
CA VAL A 50 3.62 3.60 -0.55
C VAL A 50 4.08 2.22 -0.08
N ASP A 51 4.27 1.29 -1.01
CA ASP A 51 4.95 0.04 -0.73
C ASP A 51 6.46 0.32 -0.59
N PRO A 52 7.12 -0.10 0.51
CA PRO A 52 8.56 0.12 0.69
C PRO A 52 9.42 -0.49 -0.41
N HIS A 53 9.01 -1.61 -1.00
CA HIS A 53 9.70 -2.25 -2.13
C HIS A 53 9.60 -1.39 -3.39
N ASP A 54 8.39 -0.92 -3.73
CA ASP A 54 8.20 -0.04 -4.88
C ASP A 54 8.98 1.29 -4.72
N MET A 55 9.01 1.83 -3.50
CA MET A 55 9.81 3.01 -3.17
C MET A 55 11.31 2.77 -3.37
N LEU A 56 11.84 1.65 -2.87
CA LEU A 56 13.25 1.29 -3.03
C LEU A 56 13.62 1.12 -4.50
N MET A 57 12.79 0.41 -5.28
CA MET A 57 13.00 0.21 -6.71
C MET A 57 13.08 1.54 -7.48
N VAL A 58 12.18 2.49 -7.17
CA VAL A 58 12.23 3.80 -7.81
C VAL A 58 13.48 4.57 -7.39
N ILE A 59 13.84 4.58 -6.09
CA ILE A 59 15.05 5.27 -5.62
C ILE A 59 16.31 4.71 -6.32
N GLU A 60 16.42 3.39 -6.42
CA GLU A 60 17.55 2.72 -7.08
C GLU A 60 17.72 3.14 -8.55
N GLN A 61 16.64 3.44 -9.27
CA GLN A 61 16.71 3.91 -10.67
C GLN A 61 17.43 5.26 -10.81
N TYR A 62 17.38 6.10 -9.78
CA TYR A 62 17.96 7.45 -9.82
C TYR A 62 19.29 7.58 -9.06
N LEU A 63 19.72 6.53 -8.35
CA LEU A 63 21.05 6.48 -7.75
C LEU A 63 22.09 6.11 -8.82
N LYS A 64 22.94 7.07 -9.21
CA LYS A 64 24.14 6.80 -10.02
C LYS A 64 25.22 6.16 -9.16
N ALA A 65 25.11 4.85 -8.92
CA ALA A 65 26.20 4.04 -8.38
C ALA A 65 26.56 2.93 -9.38
N PRO A 66 27.86 2.56 -9.52
CA PRO A 66 28.24 1.44 -10.36
C PRO A 66 27.53 0.19 -9.87
N LYS A 67 27.02 -0.62 -10.80
CA LYS A 67 26.37 -1.91 -10.54
C LYS A 67 27.31 -2.81 -9.75
N HIS A 68 27.34 -2.68 -8.43
CA HIS A 68 27.85 -3.74 -7.59
C HIS A 68 26.81 -4.84 -7.65
N GLN A 69 27.13 -5.89 -8.40
CA GLN A 69 26.56 -7.22 -8.23
C GLN A 69 26.97 -7.76 -6.85
N ASN A 70 26.61 -7.05 -5.78
CA ASN A 70 26.43 -7.69 -4.51
C ASN A 70 25.00 -8.16 -4.52
N THR A 71 24.86 -9.48 -4.50
CA THR A 71 23.67 -10.19 -4.09
C THR A 71 23.28 -9.64 -2.71
N ILE A 72 22.55 -8.53 -2.69
CA ILE A 72 21.81 -8.13 -1.51
C ILE A 72 20.72 -9.18 -1.44
N SER A 73 21.00 -10.22 -0.66
CA SER A 73 19.94 -10.98 -0.02
C SER A 73 19.00 -9.95 0.53
N THR A 74 17.83 -9.85 -0.11
CA THR A 74 16.68 -9.10 0.38
C THR A 74 16.68 -9.25 1.89
N PRO A 75 16.57 -8.18 2.70
CA PRO A 75 15.93 -8.39 3.97
C PRO A 75 14.52 -8.83 3.60
N GLU A 76 14.33 -10.14 3.42
CA GLU A 76 13.10 -10.76 3.82
C GLU A 76 12.92 -10.24 5.25
N ILE A 77 12.14 -9.17 5.42
CA ILE A 77 11.39 -9.01 6.65
C ILE A 77 10.44 -10.21 6.60
N ARG A 78 10.97 -11.36 7.03
CA ARG A 78 10.17 -12.54 7.34
C ARG A 78 9.27 -12.04 8.45
N LEU A 79 8.03 -11.70 8.12
CA LEU A 79 6.95 -12.15 8.98
C LEU A 79 7.26 -13.61 9.23
N MET A 80 7.65 -13.94 10.47
CA MET A 80 7.88 -15.32 10.84
C MET A 80 6.68 -16.13 10.34
N PRO A 81 6.87 -17.27 9.67
CA PRO A 81 5.76 -18.10 9.21
C PRO A 81 4.85 -18.39 10.41
N GLY A 82 3.70 -17.70 10.46
CA GLY A 82 2.78 -17.77 11.60
C GLY A 82 2.15 -16.43 12.01
N LYS A 83 2.88 -15.30 11.98
CA LYS A 83 2.31 -14.01 12.42
C LYS A 83 1.53 -13.31 11.30
N ARG A 84 0.30 -12.88 11.58
CA ARG A 84 -0.63 -12.19 10.66
C ARG A 84 -0.80 -10.71 11.00
N PHE A 85 -0.32 -10.27 12.16
CA PHE A 85 -0.10 -8.86 12.48
C PHE A 85 1.24 -8.66 13.19
N ASP A 86 1.81 -7.46 13.04
CA ASP A 86 3.09 -7.08 13.63
C ASP A 86 2.86 -6.32 14.94
N ILE A 87 2.85 -7.04 16.07
CA ILE A 87 2.62 -6.45 17.40
C ILE A 87 3.69 -5.42 17.78
N ASP A 88 4.94 -5.58 17.31
CA ASP A 88 6.03 -4.67 17.65
C ASP A 88 5.91 -3.37 16.84
N GLU A 89 5.44 -3.44 15.60
CA GLU A 89 5.03 -2.26 14.83
C GLU A 89 3.85 -1.54 15.49
N LEU A 90 2.81 -2.27 15.91
CA LEU A 90 1.65 -1.67 16.56
C LEU A 90 2.05 -0.95 17.86
N LYS A 91 2.93 -1.56 18.66
CA LYS A 91 3.52 -0.94 19.84
C LYS A 91 4.27 0.35 19.52
N LYS A 92 5.07 0.39 18.45
CA LYS A 92 5.74 1.62 18.02
C LYS A 92 4.76 2.68 17.53
N LYS A 93 3.72 2.27 16.80
CA LYS A 93 2.73 3.17 16.20
C LYS A 93 1.78 3.80 17.22
N TYR A 94 1.51 3.08 18.30
CA TYR A 94 0.56 3.49 19.34
C TYR A 94 1.24 3.70 20.71
N ASP A 95 2.53 4.06 20.73
CA ASP A 95 3.28 4.41 21.96
C ASP A 95 3.18 3.37 23.10
N ASN A 96 3.19 2.07 22.75
CA ASN A 96 2.99 0.92 23.63
C ASN A 96 1.61 0.87 24.34
N ASP A 97 0.62 1.64 23.91
CA ASP A 97 -0.74 1.61 24.43
C ASP A 97 -1.48 0.35 23.98
N MET A 98 -1.43 -0.69 24.83
CA MET A 98 -2.08 -1.97 24.58
C MET A 98 -3.61 -1.88 24.49
N VAL A 99 -4.24 -0.89 25.14
CA VAL A 99 -5.70 -0.71 25.08
C VAL A 99 -6.10 -0.25 23.68
N VAL A 100 -5.36 0.71 23.12
CA VAL A 100 -5.58 1.19 21.75
C VAL A 100 -5.30 0.06 20.74
N ILE A 101 -4.23 -0.70 20.93
CA ILE A 101 -3.87 -1.82 20.05
C ILE A 101 -4.98 -2.88 20.03
N CYS A 102 -5.41 -3.37 21.20
CA CYS A 102 -6.50 -4.35 21.28
C CYS A 102 -7.80 -3.82 20.67
N LYS A 103 -8.10 -2.53 20.85
CA LYS A 103 -9.26 -1.89 20.22
C LYS A 103 -9.17 -1.92 18.69
N LYS A 104 -8.00 -1.65 18.10
CA LYS A 104 -7.80 -1.69 16.64
C LYS A 104 -7.90 -3.10 16.08
N LEU A 105 -7.30 -4.08 16.76
CA LEU A 105 -7.41 -5.50 16.40
C LEU A 105 -8.87 -5.98 16.42
N ASN A 106 -9.61 -5.67 17.50
CA ASN A 106 -11.03 -6.04 17.62
C ASN A 106 -11.90 -5.31 16.60
N GLN A 107 -11.66 -4.02 16.36
CA GLN A 107 -12.40 -3.26 15.35
C GLN A 107 -12.23 -3.86 13.94
N PHE A 108 -11.03 -4.34 13.61
CA PHE A 108 -10.81 -5.00 12.33
C PHE A 108 -11.42 -6.41 12.30
N LYS A 109 -11.40 -7.15 13.40
CA LYS A 109 -12.13 -8.42 13.54
C LYS A 109 -13.63 -8.24 13.32
N GLU A 110 -14.26 -7.24 13.92
CA GLU A 110 -15.72 -7.03 13.80
C GLU A 110 -16.15 -6.56 12.40
N HIS A 111 -15.36 -5.71 11.75
CA HIS A 111 -15.76 -5.08 10.49
C HIS A 111 -15.14 -5.74 9.23
N GLY A 112 -14.06 -6.49 9.37
CA GLY A 112 -13.31 -7.07 8.26
C GLY A 112 -14.13 -8.09 7.46
N GLU A 113 -14.80 -9.02 8.14
CA GLU A 113 -15.66 -10.03 7.51
C GLU A 113 -16.79 -9.39 6.70
N VAL A 114 -17.45 -8.39 7.28
CA VAL A 114 -18.52 -7.65 6.60
C VAL A 114 -18.00 -7.03 5.32
N LEU A 115 -16.82 -6.39 5.34
CA LEU A 115 -16.25 -5.79 4.13
C LEU A 115 -15.83 -6.83 3.09
N LEU A 116 -15.25 -7.95 3.50
CA LEU A 116 -14.90 -9.04 2.60
C LEU A 116 -16.14 -9.61 1.89
N ASN A 117 -17.24 -9.79 2.62
CA ASN A 117 -18.50 -10.24 2.03
C ASN A 117 -19.05 -9.23 1.01
N HIS A 118 -18.98 -7.92 1.30
CA HIS A 118 -19.37 -6.88 0.33
C HIS A 118 -18.45 -6.86 -0.89
N ILE A 119 -17.16 -7.13 -0.73
CA ILE A 119 -16.21 -7.25 -1.84
C ILE A 119 -16.62 -8.42 -2.75
N GLU A 120 -16.90 -9.61 -2.19
CA GLU A 120 -17.30 -10.79 -2.97
C GLU A 120 -18.62 -10.59 -3.73
N THR A 121 -19.63 -9.97 -3.10
CA THR A 121 -20.89 -9.66 -3.80
C THR A 121 -20.67 -8.64 -4.92
N THR A 122 -19.90 -7.58 -4.67
CA THR A 122 -19.68 -6.52 -5.68
C THR A 122 -18.90 -7.02 -6.90
N VAL A 123 -18.01 -8.00 -6.73
CA VAL A 123 -17.34 -8.69 -7.86
C VAL A 123 -18.37 -9.33 -8.79
N SER A 124 -19.39 -9.97 -8.22
CA SER A 124 -20.45 -10.65 -8.98
C SER A 124 -21.34 -9.66 -9.74
N ASP A 125 -21.51 -8.46 -9.17
CA ASP A 125 -22.32 -7.38 -9.75
C ASP A 125 -21.57 -6.55 -10.82
N GLY A 126 -20.26 -6.79 -11.02
CA GLY A 126 -19.45 -6.10 -12.04
C GLY A 126 -19.26 -4.59 -11.78
N ASN A 127 -19.45 -4.12 -10.55
CA ASN A 127 -19.34 -2.70 -10.21
C ASN A 127 -17.95 -2.34 -9.68
N ASP A 128 -17.00 -2.14 -10.60
CA ASP A 128 -15.58 -1.89 -10.28
C ASP A 128 -15.36 -0.65 -9.40
N LEU A 129 -16.18 0.38 -9.58
CA LEU A 129 -16.10 1.61 -8.77
C LEU A 129 -16.45 1.33 -7.31
N LEU A 130 -17.53 0.58 -7.07
CA LEU A 130 -17.97 0.21 -5.74
C LEU A 130 -17.00 -0.81 -5.11
N LEU A 131 -16.52 -1.76 -5.90
CA LEU A 131 -15.52 -2.75 -5.49
C LEU A 131 -14.26 -2.05 -5.00
N GLY A 132 -13.73 -1.09 -5.77
CA GLY A 132 -12.57 -0.29 -5.38
C GLY A 132 -12.77 0.47 -4.07
N LYS A 133 -13.98 0.95 -3.78
CA LYS A 133 -14.31 1.61 -2.50
C LYS A 133 -14.25 0.64 -1.32
N TYR A 134 -14.84 -0.54 -1.45
CA TYR A 134 -14.81 -1.55 -0.37
C TYR A 134 -13.40 -2.08 -0.13
N VAL A 135 -12.66 -2.38 -1.20
CA VAL A 135 -11.25 -2.79 -1.12
C VAL A 135 -10.39 -1.72 -0.44
N HIS A 136 -10.60 -0.45 -0.78
CA HIS A 136 -9.89 0.65 -0.12
C HIS A 136 -10.23 0.77 1.36
N LYS A 137 -11.50 0.61 1.74
CA LYS A 137 -11.93 0.64 3.15
C LYS A 137 -11.30 -0.51 3.94
N LEU A 138 -11.26 -1.71 3.37
CA LEU A 138 -10.62 -2.88 3.97
C LEU A 138 -9.12 -2.65 4.18
N MET A 139 -8.42 -2.11 3.17
CA MET A 139 -7.00 -1.76 3.23
C MET A 139 -6.68 -0.86 4.43
N ASN A 140 -7.48 0.19 4.64
CA ASN A 140 -7.26 1.16 5.72
C ASN A 140 -7.39 0.52 7.11
N ILE A 141 -8.47 -0.23 7.35
CA ILE A 141 -8.67 -0.86 8.66
C ILE A 141 -7.69 -2.02 8.92
N ALA A 142 -7.27 -2.75 7.89
CA ALA A 142 -6.23 -3.77 7.99
C ALA A 142 -4.87 -3.14 8.35
N SER A 143 -4.52 -2.00 7.76
CA SER A 143 -3.29 -1.26 8.07
C SER A 143 -3.29 -0.69 9.50
N GLU A 144 -4.44 -0.23 10.00
CA GLU A 144 -4.58 0.19 11.41
C GLU A 144 -4.40 -0.98 12.39
N ALA A 145 -4.85 -2.17 12.03
CA ALA A 145 -4.70 -3.39 12.82
C ALA A 145 -3.35 -4.11 12.61
N GLY A 146 -2.45 -3.57 11.79
CA GLY A 146 -1.15 -4.19 11.52
C GLY A 146 -1.23 -5.45 10.66
N ALA A 147 -2.39 -5.74 10.04
CA ALA A 147 -2.61 -6.87 9.15
C ALA A 147 -2.03 -6.60 7.76
N ARG A 148 -0.69 -6.46 7.68
CA ARG A 148 0.02 -5.98 6.49
C ARG A 148 -0.33 -6.76 5.22
N LYS A 149 -0.32 -8.08 5.28
CA LYS A 149 -0.62 -8.93 4.10
C LYS A 149 -2.01 -8.66 3.51
N ILE A 150 -3.02 -8.42 4.35
CA ILE A 150 -4.38 -8.10 3.87
C ILE A 150 -4.37 -6.71 3.22
N SER A 151 -3.72 -5.73 3.85
CA SER A 151 -3.53 -4.39 3.28
C SER A 151 -2.81 -4.44 1.92
N ASP A 152 -1.74 -5.22 1.80
CA ASP A 152 -0.94 -5.35 0.58
C ASP A 152 -1.74 -6.04 -0.54
N ASN A 153 -2.48 -7.10 -0.22
CA ASN A 153 -3.37 -7.75 -1.19
C ASN A 153 -4.50 -6.81 -1.63
N ALA A 154 -5.07 -6.00 -0.72
CA ALA A 154 -6.06 -4.99 -1.06
C ALA A 154 -5.50 -3.92 -2.01
N PHE A 155 -4.28 -3.46 -1.76
CA PHE A 155 -3.58 -2.54 -2.65
C PHE A 155 -3.34 -3.15 -4.04
N ARG A 156 -2.85 -4.39 -4.10
CA ARG A 156 -2.64 -5.12 -5.36
C ARG A 156 -3.95 -5.36 -6.11
N CYS A 157 -5.05 -5.59 -5.40
CA CYS A 157 -6.38 -5.69 -5.97
C CYS A 157 -6.78 -4.37 -6.64
N LYS A 158 -6.60 -3.21 -5.97
CA LYS A 158 -6.87 -1.90 -6.59
C LYS A 158 -6.03 -1.67 -7.85
N LEU A 159 -4.75 -2.05 -7.82
CA LEU A 159 -3.87 -1.91 -8.99
C LEU A 159 -4.33 -2.80 -10.16
N ALA A 160 -4.80 -4.01 -9.86
CA ALA A 160 -5.36 -4.92 -10.86
C ALA A 160 -6.65 -4.37 -11.48
N LEU A 161 -7.57 -3.84 -10.66
CA LEU A 161 -8.80 -3.19 -11.13
C LEU A 161 -8.51 -1.99 -12.05
N ARG A 162 -7.51 -1.16 -11.71
CA ARG A 162 -7.09 -0.04 -12.58
C ARG A 162 -6.53 -0.52 -13.93
N LYS A 163 -5.93 -1.70 -13.97
CA LYS A 163 -5.38 -2.31 -15.19
C LYS A 163 -6.39 -3.21 -15.92
N GLU A 164 -7.64 -3.23 -15.47
CA GLU A 164 -8.70 -4.10 -16.01
C GLU A 164 -8.34 -5.60 -15.94
N ASP A 165 -7.43 -5.98 -15.03
CA ASP A 165 -6.98 -7.36 -14.82
C ASP A 165 -7.87 -8.04 -13.76
N ILE A 166 -9.06 -8.44 -14.20
CA ILE A 166 -10.08 -9.04 -13.34
C ILE A 166 -9.61 -10.35 -12.70
N ASN A 167 -8.83 -11.17 -13.44
CA ASN A 167 -8.29 -12.42 -12.92
C ASN A 167 -7.37 -12.18 -11.73
N LYS A 168 -6.47 -11.20 -11.85
CA LYS A 168 -5.58 -10.84 -10.75
C LYS A 168 -6.32 -10.17 -9.60
N ALA A 169 -7.34 -9.34 -9.88
CA ALA A 169 -8.18 -8.76 -8.83
C ALA A 169 -8.86 -9.86 -8.00
N ASN A 170 -9.50 -10.83 -8.66
CA ASN A 170 -10.12 -11.99 -8.01
C ASN A 170 -9.11 -12.81 -7.21
N GLN A 171 -7.91 -13.04 -7.76
CA GLN A 171 -6.84 -13.73 -7.03
C GLN A 171 -6.46 -13.00 -5.74
N MET A 172 -6.36 -11.66 -5.77
CA MET A 172 -6.04 -10.88 -4.57
C MET A 172 -7.19 -10.91 -3.56
N ILE A 173 -8.44 -10.92 -4.01
CA ILE A 173 -9.62 -11.05 -3.15
C ILE A 173 -9.62 -12.37 -2.40
N SER A 174 -9.38 -13.50 -3.09
CA SER A 174 -9.24 -14.81 -2.43
C SER A 174 -8.13 -14.81 -1.38
N LYS A 175 -6.96 -14.25 -1.71
CA LYS A 175 -5.84 -14.14 -0.74
C LYS A 175 -6.16 -13.25 0.46
N MET A 176 -6.93 -12.18 0.29
CA MET A 176 -7.37 -11.33 1.41
C MET A 176 -8.24 -12.13 2.39
N LYS A 177 -9.13 -12.98 1.86
CA LYS A 177 -10.02 -13.82 2.67
C LYS A 177 -9.25 -14.88 3.45
N GLU A 178 -8.35 -15.60 2.79
CA GLU A 178 -7.47 -16.59 3.43
C GLU A 178 -6.63 -15.97 4.56
N GLU A 179 -6.00 -14.81 4.30
CA GLU A 179 -5.20 -14.13 5.31
C GLU A 179 -6.05 -13.56 6.46
N TYR A 180 -7.31 -13.18 6.20
CA TYR A 180 -8.25 -12.73 7.22
C TYR A 180 -8.69 -13.86 8.16
N GLU A 181 -9.02 -15.04 7.63
CA GLU A 181 -9.35 -16.21 8.46
C GLU A 181 -8.21 -16.56 9.42
N LEU A 182 -6.97 -16.52 8.90
CA LEU A 182 -5.78 -16.75 9.70
C LEU A 182 -5.58 -15.65 10.75
N PHE A 183 -5.79 -14.39 10.39
CA PHE A 183 -5.72 -13.24 11.31
C PHE A 183 -6.72 -13.37 12.46
N VAL A 184 -7.98 -13.74 12.17
CA VAL A 184 -9.02 -13.94 13.20
C VAL A 184 -8.64 -15.06 14.16
N SER A 185 -8.05 -16.15 13.65
CA SER A 185 -7.60 -17.27 14.48
C SER A 185 -6.47 -16.87 15.44
N GLU A 186 -5.56 -15.99 15.02
CA GLU A 186 -4.43 -15.56 15.84
C GLU A 186 -4.84 -14.61 16.97
N ILE A 187 -5.82 -13.72 16.72
CA ILE A 187 -6.34 -12.80 17.75
C ILE A 187 -7.04 -13.51 18.90
N GLN A 188 -7.60 -14.71 18.69
CA GLN A 188 -8.27 -15.45 19.77
C GLN A 188 -7.33 -15.80 20.95
N TYR A 189 -6.01 -15.67 20.77
CA TYR A 189 -4.99 -15.99 21.77
C TYR A 189 -4.34 -14.76 22.41
N ILE A 190 -4.85 -13.55 22.14
CA ILE A 190 -4.46 -12.28 22.78
C ILE A 190 -5.55 -11.84 23.74
#